data_AF-A0A2N5GKB9-F1
#
_entry.id   AF-A0A2N5GKB9-F1
#
_cell.length_a   1.000
_cell.length_b   1.000
_cell.length_c   1.000
_cell.angle_alpha   90.00
_cell.angle_beta   90.00
_cell.angle_gamma   90.00
#
_symmetry.space_group_name_H-M   'P 1'
#
loop_
_entity.id
_entity.type
_entity.pdbx_description
1 polymer ?
#
loop_
_entity_poly.entity_id
_entity_poly.type
_entity_poly.pdbx_seq_one_letter_code
_entity_poly.pdbx_strand_id
1 'polypeptide(L)' 'MTKYLGVHETLEAHEILTFKNVCLTKSHTMSGLAQDEELKALLAGDVEVNRAHIQQLQELLTKQEALS' A
#
# COMPACT_ATOMS: atom_id res chain seq x y z
N MET A 1 -15.50 19.95 -11.87
CA MET A 1 -15.73 18.61 -12.46
C MET A 1 -15.04 17.61 -11.55
N THR A 2 -15.79 16.78 -10.83
CA THR A 2 -15.20 15.69 -10.02
C THR A 2 -14.71 14.63 -10.99
N LYS A 3 -13.40 14.35 -11.00
CA LYS A 3 -12.79 13.40 -11.92
C LYS A 3 -12.83 12.00 -11.27
N TYR A 4 -13.60 11.11 -11.85
CA TYR A 4 -13.73 9.72 -11.42
C TYR A 4 -12.66 8.86 -12.10
N LEU A 5 -12.30 7.75 -11.45
CA LEU A 5 -11.43 6.76 -12.09
C LEU A 5 -12.21 6.01 -13.17
N GLY A 6 -11.62 5.86 -14.35
CA GLY A 6 -12.10 4.93 -15.36
C GLY A 6 -11.96 3.47 -14.89
N VAL A 7 -12.57 2.53 -15.63
CA VAL A 7 -12.48 1.09 -15.32
C VAL A 7 -11.02 0.61 -15.27
N HIS A 8 -10.19 1.05 -16.25
CA HIS A 8 -8.77 0.71 -16.27
C HIS A 8 -8.00 1.33 -15.11
N GLU A 9 -8.24 2.61 -14.79
CA GLU A 9 -7.55 3.28 -13.67
C GLU A 9 -7.93 2.67 -12.31
N THR A 10 -9.19 2.22 -12.17
CA THR A 10 -9.65 1.48 -10.98
C THR A 10 -8.92 0.14 -10.86
N LEU A 11 -8.81 -0.61 -11.96
CA LEU A 11 -8.09 -1.88 -11.97
C LEU A 11 -6.61 -1.71 -11.63
N GLU A 12 -5.94 -0.74 -12.26
CA GLU A 12 -4.55 -0.39 -11.97
C GLU A 12 -4.35 -0.02 -10.48
N ALA A 13 -5.28 0.72 -9.88
CA ALA A 13 -5.24 1.05 -8.46
C ALA A 13 -5.36 -0.20 -7.56
N HIS A 14 -6.19 -1.18 -7.92
CA HIS A 14 -6.28 -2.47 -7.21
C HIS A 14 -5.00 -3.32 -7.36
N GLU A 15 -4.37 -3.29 -8.53
CA GLU A 15 -3.09 -3.96 -8.77
C GLU A 15 -1.98 -3.36 -7.90
N ILE A 16 -1.89 -2.03 -7.84
CA ILE A 16 -0.93 -1.32 -6.97
C ILE A 16 -1.21 -1.62 -5.50
N LEU A 17 -2.49 -1.63 -5.08
CA LEU A 17 -2.87 -1.98 -3.71
C LEU A 17 -2.42 -3.40 -3.34
N THR A 18 -2.66 -4.36 -4.23
CA THR A 18 -2.23 -5.76 -4.06
C THR A 18 -0.70 -5.85 -3.96
N PHE A 19 0.02 -5.17 -4.84
CA PHE A 19 1.47 -5.10 -4.82
C PHE A 19 2.00 -4.55 -3.49
N LYS A 20 1.44 -3.43 -3.01
CA LYS A 20 1.87 -2.83 -1.74
C LYS A 20 1.58 -3.72 -0.53
N ASN A 21 0.49 -4.49 -0.53
CA ASN A 21 0.23 -5.48 0.53
C ASN A 21 1.32 -6.57 0.57
N VAL A 22 1.80 -7.02 -0.59
CA VAL A 22 2.93 -7.97 -0.67
C VAL A 22 4.21 -7.33 -0.12
N CYS A 23 4.51 -6.09 -0.49
CA CYS A 23 5.66 -5.35 0.05
C CYS A 23 5.58 -5.19 1.57
N LEU A 24 4.46 -4.71 2.09
CA LEU A 24 4.22 -4.57 3.54
C LEU A 24 4.46 -5.89 4.28
N THR A 25 3.87 -6.98 3.77
CA THR A 25 4.02 -8.31 4.37
C THR A 25 5.49 -8.75 4.41
N LYS A 26 6.22 -8.54 3.30
CA LYS A 26 7.64 -8.87 3.21
C LYS A 26 8.47 -8.06 4.18
N SER A 27 8.33 -6.73 4.18
CA SER A 27 9.12 -5.85 5.04
C SER A 27 8.81 -6.06 6.51
N HIS A 28 7.54 -6.27 6.85
CA HIS A 28 7.14 -6.60 8.22
C HIS A 28 7.75 -7.93 8.68
N THR A 29 7.61 -8.99 7.88
CA THR A 29 8.18 -10.31 8.19
C THR A 29 9.71 -10.22 8.33
N MET A 30 10.38 -9.55 7.40
CA MET A 30 11.83 -9.42 7.41
C MET A 30 12.32 -8.58 8.58
N SER A 31 11.59 -7.54 9.01
CA SER A 31 11.95 -6.73 10.18
C SER A 31 12.00 -7.53 11.49
N GLY A 32 11.22 -8.62 11.58
CA GLY A 32 11.27 -9.55 12.72
C GLY A 32 12.40 -10.58 12.63
N LEU A 33 12.95 -10.82 11.44
CA LEU A 33 14.00 -11.82 11.18
C LEU A 33 15.40 -11.19 11.05
N ALA A 34 15.48 -9.91 10.70
CA ALA A 34 16.74 -9.18 10.54
C ALA A 34 17.47 -9.05 11.88
N GLN A 35 18.76 -9.38 11.86
CA GLN A 35 19.65 -9.27 13.02
C GLN A 35 20.45 -7.97 13.02
N ASP A 36 20.70 -7.41 11.85
CA ASP A 36 21.36 -6.12 11.70
C ASP A 36 20.37 -4.99 12.05
N GLU A 37 20.73 -4.16 13.03
CA GLU A 37 19.84 -3.14 13.58
C GLU A 37 19.55 -2.00 12.58
N GLU A 38 20.51 -1.67 11.71
CA GLU A 38 20.30 -0.65 10.67
C GLU A 38 19.30 -1.17 9.62
N LEU A 39 19.49 -2.41 9.16
CA LEU A 39 18.55 -3.07 8.25
C LEU A 39 17.15 -3.18 8.86
N LYS A 40 17.05 -3.52 10.16
CA LYS A 40 15.78 -3.59 10.87
C LYS A 40 15.07 -2.22 10.92
N ALA A 41 15.81 -1.15 11.18
CA ALA A 41 15.26 0.21 11.18
C ALA A 41 14.75 0.62 9.79
N LEU A 42 15.49 0.29 8.73
CA LEU A 42 15.06 0.53 7.35
C LEU A 42 13.76 -0.22 7.02
N LEU A 43 13.67 -1.51 7.39
CA LEU A 43 12.48 -2.32 7.16
C LEU A 43 11.27 -1.84 7.97
N ALA A 44 11.49 -1.40 9.22
CA ALA A 44 10.43 -0.79 10.03
C ALA A 44 9.93 0.53 9.42
N GLY A 45 10.82 1.36 8.89
CA GLY A 45 10.44 2.56 8.15
C GLY A 45 9.61 2.23 6.90
N ASP A 46 10.01 1.21 6.15
CA ASP A 46 9.26 0.76 4.97
C ASP A 46 7.87 0.21 5.31
N VAL A 47 7.71 -0.45 6.47
CA VAL A 47 6.40 -0.88 6.99
C VAL A 47 5.47 0.32 7.20
N GLU A 48 5.94 1.38 7.85
CA GLU A 48 5.12 2.58 8.11
C GLU A 48 4.72 3.30 6.81
N VAL A 49 5.68 3.46 5.89
CA VAL A 49 5.42 4.09 4.58
C VAL A 49 4.42 3.28 3.75
N ASN A 50 4.56 1.95 3.70
CA ASN A 50 3.62 1.11 2.96
C ASN A 50 2.22 1.10 3.57
N ARG A 51 2.10 1.13 4.90
CA ARG A 51 0.80 1.23 5.58
C ARG A 51 0.07 2.52 5.20
N ALA A 52 0.77 3.65 5.21
CA ALA A 52 0.19 4.93 4.80
C ALA A 52 -0.27 4.92 3.33
N HIS A 53 0.55 4.37 2.43
CA HIS A 53 0.18 4.25 1.01
C HIS A 53 -1.02 3.33 0.78
N ILE A 54 -1.09 2.20 1.49
CA ILE A 54 -2.24 1.27 1.41
C ILE A 54 -3.51 1.99 1.84
N GLN A 55 -3.47 2.71 2.96
CA GLN A 55 -4.63 3.48 3.44
C GLN A 55 -5.08 4.52 2.41
N GLN A 56 -4.15 5.27 1.81
CA GLN A 56 -4.47 6.25 0.77
C GLN A 56 -5.13 5.62 -0.46
N LEU A 57 -4.65 4.45 -0.89
CA LEU A 57 -5.24 3.72 -2.03
C LEU A 57 -6.63 3.16 -1.69
N GLN A 58 -6.83 2.65 -0.47
CA GLN A 58 -8.14 2.22 -0.01
C GLN A 58 -9.12 3.40 0.04
N GLU A 59 -8.72 4.55 0.57
CA GLU A 59 -9.55 5.76 0.58
C GLU A 59 -9.92 6.23 -0.84
N LEU A 60 -8.98 6.13 -1.79
CA LEU A 60 -9.23 6.44 -3.19
C LEU A 60 -10.26 5.49 -3.81
N LEU A 61 -10.11 4.19 -3.59
CA LEU A 61 -10.99 3.15 -4.14
C LEU A 61 -12.38 3.16 -3.49
N THR A 62 -12.49 3.32 -2.18
CA THR A 62 -13.79 3.40 -1.47
C THR A 62 -14.58 4.65 -1.88
N LYS A 63 -13.91 5.79 -2.11
CA LYS A 63 -14.58 6.98 -2.66
C LYS A 63 -15.18 6.71 -4.03
N GLN A 64 -14.55 5.87 -4.83
CA GLN A 64 -15.07 5.48 -6.14
C GLN A 64 -16.27 4.53 -6.03
N GLU A 65 -16.18 3.48 -5.20
CA GLU A 65 -17.27 2.52 -4.96
C GLU A 65 -18.54 3.18 -4.40
N ALA A 66 -18.40 4.19 -3.54
CA ALA A 66 -19.54 4.92 -2.97
C ALA A 66 -20.27 5.82 -3.99
N LEU A 67 -19.70 6.03 -5.17
CA LEU A 67 -20.20 6.95 -6.21
C LEU A 67 -20.61 6.22 -7.50
N SER A 68 -20.36 4.90 -7.60
CA SER A 68 -20.77 4.00 -8.70
C SER A 68 -22.09 3.31 -8.40
#